data_AF-A0A1W1UX52-F1
#
_entry.id   AF-A0A1W1UX52-F1
#
_cell.length_a   1.000
_cell.length_b   1.000
_cell.length_c   1.000
_cell.angle_alpha   90.00
_cell.angle_beta   90.00
_cell.angle_gamma   90.00
#
_symmetry.space_group_name_H-M   'P 1'
#
loop_
_entity.id
_entity.type
_entity.pdbx_description
1 polymer ?
#
loop_
_entity_poly.entity_id
_entity_poly.type
_entity_poly.pdbx_seq_one_letter_code
_entity_poly.pdbx_strand_id
1 'polypeptide(L)' 'MQQVAESYGPELLTLIQEVQNRRPDTAVLIGDLLERMRPHHPEATPAALRLAVCLLKRKGLIEHRGPGLYRFPHN' A
#
# COMPACT_ATOMS: atom_id res chain seq x y z
N MET A 1 7.33 -3.96 -16.09
CA MET A 1 6.54 -4.22 -14.86
C MET A 1 7.08 -3.49 -13.62
N GLN A 2 8.40 -3.38 -13.39
CA GLN A 2 8.93 -2.65 -12.22
C GLN A 2 8.61 -1.14 -12.21
N GLN A 3 8.77 -0.42 -13.32
CA GLN A 3 8.46 1.03 -13.39
C GLN A 3 7.01 1.37 -13.02
N VAL A 4 6.06 0.53 -13.43
CA VAL A 4 4.63 0.73 -13.14
C VAL A 4 4.33 0.49 -11.65
N ALA A 5 5.00 -0.48 -11.03
CA ALA A 5 4.87 -0.69 -9.59
C ALA A 5 5.50 0.46 -8.78
N GLU A 6 6.55 1.10 -9.28
CA GLU A 6 7.16 2.27 -8.64
C GLU A 6 6.25 3.51 -8.70
N SER A 7 5.46 3.69 -9.78
CA SER A 7 4.52 4.80 -9.88
C SER A 7 3.36 4.72 -8.89
N TYR A 8 2.98 3.52 -8.43
CA TYR A 8 1.92 3.33 -7.45
C TYR A 8 2.34 3.59 -5.99
N GLY A 9 3.65 3.65 -5.73
CA GLY A 9 4.20 3.78 -4.38
C GLY A 9 3.67 4.99 -3.60
N PRO A 10 3.73 6.23 -4.14
CA PRO A 10 3.27 7.42 -3.44
C PRO A 10 1.79 7.37 -3.06
N GLU A 11 0.93 6.91 -3.96
CA GLU A 11 -0.52 6.83 -3.69
C GLU A 11 -0.85 5.76 -2.65
N LEU A 12 -0.19 4.60 -2.69
CA LEU A 12 -0.31 3.58 -1.67
C LEU A 12 0.07 4.11 -0.28
N LEU A 13 1.15 4.90 -0.18
CA LEU A 13 1.56 5.53 1.08
C LEU A 13 0.53 6.54 1.57
N THR A 14 -0.01 7.39 0.69
CA THR A 14 -1.08 8.33 1.03
C THR A 14 -2.30 7.60 1.58
N LEU A 15 -2.75 6.54 0.90
CA LEU A 15 -3.93 5.76 1.34
C LEU A 15 -3.70 5.10 2.71
N ILE A 16 -2.50 4.55 2.96
CA ILE A 16 -2.16 3.98 4.26
C ILE A 16 -2.17 5.08 5.34
N GLN A 17 -1.63 6.26 5.02
CA GLN A 17 -1.52 7.38 5.96
C GLN A 17 -2.90 7.91 6.33
N GLU A 18 -3.81 8.04 5.35
CA GLU A 18 -5.18 8.46 5.60
C GLU A 18 -5.93 7.53 6.55
N VAL A 19 -5.75 6.21 6.40
CA VAL A 19 -6.37 5.23 7.29
C VAL A 19 -5.78 5.37 8.70
N GLN A 20 -4.46 5.48 8.82
CA GLN A 20 -3.81 5.60 10.13
C GLN A 20 -4.03 6.95 10.80
N ASN A 21 -4.19 8.05 10.05
CA ASN A 21 -4.58 9.34 10.62
C ASN A 21 -5.95 9.26 11.30
N ARG A 22 -6.86 8.44 10.76
CA ARG A 22 -8.18 8.20 11.37
C ARG A 22 -8.13 7.17 12.48
N ARG A 23 -7.23 6.19 12.38
CA ARG A 23 -7.05 5.08 13.34
C ARG A 23 -5.58 4.68 13.45
N PRO A 24 -4.80 5.31 14.35
CA PRO A 24 -3.33 5.19 14.40
C PRO A 24 -2.84 3.74 14.50
N ASP A 25 -3.54 2.92 15.28
CA ASP A 25 -3.18 1.53 15.54
C ASP A 25 -3.65 0.54 14.47
N THR A 26 -4.45 0.97 13.50
CA THR A 26 -5.02 0.08 12.49
C THR A 26 -4.01 -0.25 11.40
N ALA A 27 -3.87 -1.54 11.10
CA ALA A 27 -3.21 -1.98 9.88
C ALA A 27 -4.21 -2.01 8.72
N VAL A 28 -3.74 -1.66 7.52
CA VAL A 28 -4.54 -1.54 6.31
C VAL A 28 -4.46 -2.83 5.51
N LEU A 29 -5.60 -3.34 5.08
CA LEU A 29 -5.67 -4.50 4.20
C LEU A 29 -5.26 -4.10 2.78
N ILE A 30 -4.43 -4.92 2.15
CA ILE A 30 -4.05 -4.71 0.76
C ILE A 30 -5.28 -4.74 -0.16
N GLY A 31 -6.30 -5.56 0.13
CA GLY A 31 -7.57 -5.57 -0.60
C GLY A 31 -8.22 -4.19 -0.66
N ASP A 32 -8.33 -3.51 0.49
CA ASP A 32 -8.89 -2.17 0.59
C ASP A 32 -8.08 -1.15 -0.22
N LEU A 33 -6.74 -1.28 -0.21
CA LEU A 33 -5.87 -0.44 -1.04
C LEU A 33 -6.14 -0.67 -2.53
N LEU A 34 -6.27 -1.93 -2.96
CA LEU A 34 -6.58 -2.27 -4.36
C LEU A 34 -7.92 -1.66 -4.79
N GLU A 35 -8.95 -1.78 -3.96
CA GLU A 35 -10.28 -1.24 -4.27
C GLU A 35 -10.28 0.28 -4.38
N ARG A 36 -9.52 0.97 -3.53
CA ARG A 36 -9.37 2.43 -3.58
C ARG A 36 -8.53 2.91 -4.76
N MET A 37 -7.58 2.11 -5.23
CA MET A 37 -6.76 2.45 -6.39
C MET A 37 -7.45 2.21 -7.73
N ARG A 38 -8.39 1.26 -7.79
CA ARG A 38 -9.06 0.85 -9.04
C ARG A 38 -9.71 2.00 -9.83
N PRO A 39 -10.35 3.02 -9.21
CA PRO A 39 -10.92 4.15 -9.94
C PRO A 39 -9.88 5.05 -10.62
N HIS A 40 -8.68 5.18 -10.03
CA HIS A 40 -7.61 6.04 -10.55
C HIS A 40 -6.67 5.28 -11.50
N HIS A 41 -6.53 3.96 -11.31
CA HIS A 41 -5.66 3.08 -12.07
C HIS A 41 -6.40 1.81 -12.48
N PRO A 42 -7.37 1.88 -13.42
CA PRO A 42 -8.10 0.71 -13.89
C PRO A 42 -7.19 -0.35 -14.54
N GLU A 43 -6.02 0.05 -15.04
CA GLU A 43 -4.98 -0.82 -15.59
C GLU A 43 -4.13 -1.53 -14.52
N ALA A 44 -4.21 -1.10 -13.26
CA ALA A 44 -3.40 -1.66 -12.19
C ALA A 44 -3.86 -3.09 -11.86
N THR A 45 -3.00 -4.06 -12.13
CA THR A 45 -3.27 -5.45 -11.74
C THR A 45 -3.00 -5.68 -10.25
N PRO A 46 -3.72 -6.61 -9.60
CA PRO A 46 -3.43 -6.99 -8.21
C PRO A 46 -1.97 -7.42 -8.00
N ALA A 47 -1.34 -8.03 -9.01
CA ALA A 47 0.06 -8.42 -8.98
C ALA A 47 1.00 -7.20 -8.97
N ALA A 48 0.75 -6.19 -9.80
CA ALA A 48 1.54 -4.97 -9.85
C ALA A 48 1.47 -4.20 -8.52
N LEU A 49 0.27 -4.10 -7.93
CA LEU A 49 0.06 -3.43 -6.65
C LEU A 49 0.68 -4.21 -5.47
N ARG A 50 0.62 -5.54 -5.47
CA ARG A 50 1.37 -6.39 -4.52
C ARG A 50 2.88 -6.17 -4.64
N LEU A 51 3.41 -6.04 -5.86
CA LEU A 51 4.82 -5.76 -6.08
C LEU A 51 5.20 -4.37 -5.53
N ALA A 52 4.37 -3.36 -5.76
CA ALA A 52 4.57 -2.01 -5.22
C ALA A 52 4.61 -2.01 -3.69
N VAL A 53 3.65 -2.65 -3.03
CA VAL A 53 3.62 -2.79 -1.56
C VAL A 53 4.86 -3.54 -1.04
N CYS A 54 5.29 -4.61 -1.74
CA CYS A 54 6.53 -5.32 -1.41
C CYS A 54 7.77 -4.43 -1.52
N LEU A 55 7.85 -3.56 -2.53
CA LEU A 55 8.94 -2.59 -2.69
C LEU A 55 8.94 -1.55 -1.56
N LEU A 56 7.77 -1.01 -1.19
CA LEU A 56 7.64 -0.07 -0.07
C LEU A 56 8.09 -0.70 1.25
N LYS A 57 7.71 -1.96 1.50
CA LYS A 57 8.18 -2.73 2.66
C LYS A 57 9.70 -2.89 2.65
N ARG A 58 10.29 -3.29 1.51
CA ARG A 58 11.76 -3.44 1.39
C ARG A 58 12.51 -2.12 1.62
N LYS A 59 11.91 -0.98 1.27
CA LYS A 59 12.45 0.36 1.52
C LYS A 59 12.25 0.82 2.97
N GLY A 60 11.60 0.03 3.83
CA GLY A 60 11.33 0.39 5.23
C GLY A 60 10.24 1.45 5.42
N LEU A 61 9.48 1.78 4.36
CA LEU A 61 8.44 2.80 4.43
C LEU A 61 7.15 2.31 5.10
N ILE A 62 6.92 0.99 5.06
CA ILE A 62 5.77 0.33 5.68
C ILE A 62 6.19 -1.01 6.29
N GLU A 63 5.46 -1.45 7.31
CA GLU A 63 5.60 -2.72 7.99
C GLU A 63 4.48 -3.69 7.59
N HIS A 64 4.79 -4.98 7.63
CA HIS A 64 3.82 -6.07 7.43
C HIS A 64 3.43 -6.65 8.79
N ARG A 65 2.15 -6.56 9.18
CA ARG A 65 1.65 -6.96 10.51
C ARG A 65 0.87 -8.27 10.52
N GLY A 66 0.62 -8.85 9.35
CA GLY A 66 -0.15 -10.08 9.18
C GLY A 66 -0.56 -10.26 7.72
N PRO A 67 -1.20 -11.37 7.33
CA PRO A 67 -1.51 -11.68 5.94
C PRO A 67 -2.25 -10.53 5.22
N GLY A 68 -1.52 -9.82 4.34
CA GLY A 68 -2.07 -8.70 3.59
C GLY A 68 -2.31 -7.42 4.41
N LEU A 69 -1.80 -7.33 5.64
CA LEU A 69 -1.96 -6.19 6.54
C LEU A 69 -0.67 -5.36 6.60
N TYR A 70 -0.78 -4.06 6.29
CA TYR A 70 0.33 -3.14 6.21
C TYR A 70 0.08 -1.84 6.99
N ARG A 71 1.13 -1.24 7.56
CA ARG A 71 1.03 0.05 8.26
C ARG A 71 2.35 0.82 8.17
N PHE A 72 2.37 2.11 8.47
CA PHE A 72 3.60 2.84 8.70
C PHE A 72 4.33 2.32 9.96
N PRO A 73 5.67 2.27 9.92
CA PRO A 73 6.48 1.96 11.09
C PRO A 73 6.19 2.98 12.21
N HIS A 74 6.12 2.50 13.45
CA HIS A 74 6.13 3.38 14.61
C HIS A 74 7.58 3.52 15.06
N ASN A 75 8.10 4.75 15.04
CA ASN A 75 9.34 5.08 15.74
C ASN A 75 9.09 5.10 17.24
#